data_AF-A0A8T3TNV1-F1
#
_entry.id   AF-A0A8T3TNV1-F1
#
_cell.length_a   1.000
_cell.length_b   1.000
_cell.length_c   1.000
_cell.angle_alpha   90.00
_cell.angle_beta   90.00
_cell.angle_gamma   90.00
#
_symmetry.space_group_name_H-M   'P 1'
#
loop_
_entity.id
_entity.type
_entity.pdbx_description
1 polymer ?
#
loop_
_entity_poly.entity_id
_entity_poly.type
_entity_poly.pdbx_seq_one_letter_code
_entity_poly.pdbx_strand_id
1 'polypeptide(L)' 'IVGSTEASPGDGRISNASPVGKAMIGRRAGEEVVVKLPVGEVSYRIVEVR' A
#
# COMPACT_ATOMS: atom_id res chain seq x y z
N ILE A 1 1.12 2.96 -7.86
CA ILE A 1 -0.18 2.30 -7.61
C ILE A 1 -0.69 1.80 -8.95
N VAL A 2 -0.88 0.49 -9.11
CA VAL A 2 -1.27 -0.11 -10.39
C VAL A 2 -2.68 -0.69 -10.32
N GLY A 3 -3.32 -0.90 -11.47
CA GLY A 3 -4.64 -1.52 -11.53
C GLY A 3 -4.62 -2.96 -11.01
N SER A 4 -5.80 -3.48 -10.64
CA SER A 4 -5.97 -4.83 -10.07
C SER A 4 -5.36 -5.98 -10.88
N THR A 5 -5.17 -5.79 -12.19
CA THR A 5 -4.60 -6.78 -13.11
C THR A 5 -3.06 -6.79 -13.13
N GLU A 6 -2.39 -5.77 -12.58
CA GLU A 6 -0.93 -5.54 -12.69
C GLU A 6 -0.19 -5.62 -11.35
N ALA A 7 -0.93 -5.94 -10.28
CA ALA A 7 -0.37 -6.02 -8.93
C ALA A 7 0.43 -7.31 -8.76
N SER A 8 1.74 -7.20 -8.94
CA SER A 8 2.73 -8.20 -8.55
C SER A 8 3.38 -7.75 -7.23
N PRO A 9 3.05 -8.38 -6.09
CA PRO A 9 3.72 -8.09 -4.82
C PRO A 9 5.24 -8.32 -4.89
N GLY A 10 5.68 -9.28 -5.72
CA GLY A 10 7.09 -9.58 -5.96
C GLY A 10 7.86 -8.45 -6.64
N ASP A 11 7.17 -7.58 -7.39
CA ASP A 11 7.76 -6.41 -8.04
C ASP A 11 7.52 -5.11 -7.25
N GLY A 12 7.06 -5.20 -5.99
CA GLY A 12 6.69 -4.03 -5.20
C GLY A 12 5.44 -3.30 -5.71
N ARG A 13 4.65 -3.93 -6.59
CA ARG A 13 3.45 -3.34 -7.21
C ARG A 13 2.20 -3.74 -6.43
N ILE A 14 1.65 -2.78 -5.67
CA ILE A 14 0.43 -2.96 -4.90
C ILE A 14 -0.79 -2.48 -5.70
N SER A 15 -1.83 -3.32 -5.76
CA SER A 15 -3.13 -3.01 -6.37
C SER A 15 -3.84 -1.89 -5.60
N ASN A 16 -4.41 -0.93 -6.31
CA ASN A 16 -5.32 0.07 -5.76
C ASN A 16 -6.58 -0.52 -5.09
N ALA A 17 -6.95 -1.76 -5.40
CA ALA A 17 -8.09 -2.43 -4.79
C ALA A 17 -7.77 -3.08 -3.43
N SER A 18 -6.48 -3.28 -3.13
CA SER A 18 -6.03 -3.91 -1.88
C SER A 18 -6.19 -2.97 -0.68
N PRO A 19 -6.39 -3.48 0.55
CA PRO A 19 -6.44 -2.65 1.76
C PRO A 19 -5.21 -1.77 1.93
N VAL A 20 -4.03 -2.29 1.57
CA VAL A 20 -2.77 -1.54 1.59
C VAL A 20 -2.77 -0.44 0.53
N GLY A 21 -3.09 -0.78 -0.73
CA GLY A 21 -3.11 0.21 -1.82
C GLY A 21 -4.09 1.35 -1.57
N LYS A 22 -5.29 1.05 -1.04
CA LYS A 22 -6.27 2.06 -0.63
C LYS A 22 -5.73 2.97 0.46
N ALA A 23 -5.06 2.41 1.46
CA ALA A 23 -4.50 3.18 2.57
C ALA A 23 -3.33 4.07 2.14
N MET A 24 -2.62 3.69 1.07
CA MET A 24 -1.47 4.41 0.51
C MET A 24 -1.85 5.48 -0.54
N ILE A 25 -3.06 5.43 -1.11
CA ILE A 25 -3.53 6.44 -2.08
C ILE A 25 -3.59 7.83 -1.42
N GLY A 26 -2.93 8.81 -2.03
CA GLY A 26 -2.92 10.21 -1.59
C GLY A 26 -1.95 10.52 -0.44
N ARG A 27 -1.21 9.53 0.05
CA ARG A 27 -0.20 9.68 1.11
C ARG A 27 1.16 10.06 0.52
N ARG A 28 2.03 10.66 1.34
CA ARG A 28 3.34 11.17 0.91
C ARG A 28 4.50 10.34 1.47
N ALA A 29 5.67 10.45 0.84
CA ALA A 29 6.90 9.86 1.38
C ALA A 29 7.18 10.42 2.80
N GLY A 30 7.59 9.53 3.70
CA GLY A 30 7.79 9.81 5.13
C GLY A 30 6.57 9.58 6.01
N GLU A 31 5.40 9.32 5.43
CA GLU A 31 4.16 9.11 6.18
C GLU A 31 4.01 7.65 6.64
N GLU A 32 3.48 7.46 7.85
CA GLU A 32 3.11 6.15 8.38
C GLU A 32 1.63 5.89 8.21
N VAL A 33 1.30 4.70 7.72
CA VAL A 33 -0.05 4.26 7.41
C VAL A 33 -0.30 2.94 8.13
N VAL A 34 -1.30 2.91 8.99
CA VAL A 34 -1.75 1.70 9.66
C VAL A 34 -2.83 1.04 8.81
N VAL A 35 -2.57 -0.20 8.37
CA VAL A 35 -3.50 -1.00 7.60
C VAL A 35 -4.10 -2.07 8.51
N LYS A 36 -5.42 -2.04 8.67
CA LYS A 36 -6.13 -3.09 9.39
C LYS A 36 -6.36 -4.28 8.46
N LEU A 37 -5.75 -5.41 8.78
CA LEU A 37 -5.96 -6.68 8.10
C LEU A 37 -6.78 -7.61 9.01
N PRO A 38 -7.44 -8.65 8.46
CA PRO A 38 -8.21 -9.61 9.26
C PRO A 38 -7.37 -10.32 10.34
N VAL A 39 -6.05 -10.38 10.16
CA VAL A 39 -5.09 -11.00 11.06
C VAL A 39 -4.49 -10.03 12.09
N GLY A 40 -4.85 -8.74 12.05
CA GLY A 40 -4.33 -7.71 12.94
C GLY A 40 -4.01 -6.39 12.23
N GLU A 41 -3.53 -5.42 12.99
CA GLU A 41 -3.10 -4.13 12.45
C GLU A 41 -1.62 -4.19 12.06
N VAL A 42 -1.29 -3.72 10.86
CA VAL A 42 0.09 -3.65 10.36
C VAL A 42 0.42 -2.21 9.97
N SER A 43 1.47 -1.68 10.56
CA SER A 43 1.97 -0.33 10.28
C SER A 43 2.98 -0.38 9.15
N TYR A 44 2.78 0.46 8.14
CA TYR A 44 3.68 0.62 7.00
C TYR A 44 4.18 2.07 6.93
N ARG A 45 5.45 2.25 6.61
CA ARG A 45 6.03 3.57 6.36
C ARG A 45 6.30 3.74 4.87
N ILE A 46 5.83 4.84 4.29
CA ILE A 46 6.11 5.18 2.90
C ILE A 46 7.53 5.70 2.83
N VAL A 47 8.44 4.91 2.28
CA VAL A 47 9.87 5.27 2.22
C VAL A 47 10.12 6.25 1.07
N GLU A 48 9.46 6.05 -0.07
CA GLU A 48 9.65 6.83 -1.28
C GLU A 48 8.37 6.82 -2.12
N VAL A 49 8.08 7.93 -2.82
CA VAL A 49 7.03 8.03 -3.83
C VAL A 49 7.71 8.55 -5.10
N ARG A 50 7.80 7.71 -6.13
CA ARG A 50 8.27 8.05 -7.48
C ARG A 50 7.15 7.93 -8.49
#